data_AF-A0A521KSE5-F1
#
_entry.id   AF-A0A521KSE5-F1
#
_cell.length_a   1.000
_cell.length_b   1.000
_cell.length_c   1.000
_cell.angle_alpha   90.00
_cell.angle_beta   90.00
_cell.angle_gamma   90.00
#
_symmetry.space_group_name_H-M   'P 1'
#
loop_
_entity.id
_entity.type
_entity.pdbx_description
1 polymer ?
#
loop_
_entity_poly.entity_id
_entity_poly.type
_entity_poly.pdbx_seq_one_letter_code
_entity_poly.pdbx_strand_id
1 'polypeptide(L)' 'MVVLPDKAARDRAATATDCNLVVTAGAGTGKTTLLVDRLLHLLLRQPDPLAVGEIVALTFTNKAA' A
#
# COMPACT_ATOMS: atom_id res chain seq x y z
N MET A 1 -19.23 -11.69 0.66
CA MET A 1 -17.94 -11.05 0.32
C MET A 1 -16.87 -12.13 0.37
N VAL A 2 -16.19 -12.40 -0.73
CA VAL A 2 -15.15 -13.45 -0.78
C VAL A 2 -13.90 -12.91 -0.10
N VAL A 3 -13.42 -13.59 0.94
CA VAL A 3 -12.13 -13.29 1.57
C VAL A 3 -11.04 -13.91 0.72
N LEU A 4 -10.07 -13.11 0.29
CA LEU A 4 -8.93 -13.61 -0.48
C LEU A 4 -7.99 -14.41 0.46
N PRO A 5 -7.41 -15.53 -0.01
CA PRO A 5 -6.47 -16.33 0.78
C PRO A 5 -5.26 -15.54 1.29
N ASP A 6 -4.87 -14.47 0.61
CA ASP A 6 -3.73 -13.61 0.94
C ASP A 6 -4.10 -12.35 1.74
N LYS A 7 -5.34 -12.25 2.26
CA LYS A 7 -5.85 -11.06 2.97
C LYS A 7 -4.93 -10.59 4.09
N ALA A 8 -4.40 -11.50 4.91
CA ALA A 8 -3.50 -11.14 6.00
C ALA A 8 -2.19 -10.51 5.51
N ALA A 9 -1.66 -10.98 4.38
CA ALA A 9 -0.46 -10.40 3.78
C ALA A 9 -0.74 -9.00 3.20
N ARG A 10 -1.92 -8.81 2.58
CA ARG A 10 -2.37 -7.49 2.09
C ARG A 10 -2.54 -6.50 3.23
N ASP A 11 -3.18 -6.91 4.32
CA ASP A 11 -3.39 -6.06 5.50
C ASP A 11 -2.07 -5.61 6.11
N ARG A 12 -1.12 -6.54 6.26
CA ARG A 12 0.22 -6.21 6.75
C ARG A 12 0.96 -5.28 5.79
N ALA A 13 0.89 -5.52 4.48
CA ALA A 13 1.55 -4.67 3.50
C ALA A 13 0.96 -3.26 3.42
N ALA A 14 -0.35 -3.10 3.66
CA ALA A 14 -1.00 -1.80 3.73
C ALA A 14 -0.67 -1.03 5.02
N THR A 15 -0.49 -1.72 6.15
CA THR A 15 -0.48 -1.06 7.48
C THR A 15 0.86 -1.06 8.21
N ALA A 16 1.80 -1.95 7.90
CA ALA A 16 3.07 -1.99 8.64
C ALA A 16 3.95 -0.76 8.32
N THR A 17 4.42 -0.09 9.36
CA THR A 17 5.27 1.12 9.30
C THR A 17 6.55 1.01 10.14
N ASP A 18 6.77 -0.14 10.77
CA ASP A 18 7.89 -0.46 11.65
C ASP A 18 9.06 -1.12 10.92
N CYS A 19 8.89 -1.44 9.64
CA CYS A 19 9.88 -2.14 8.84
C CYS A 19 9.76 -1.83 7.35
N ASN A 20 10.83 -2.12 6.62
CA ASN A 20 10.81 -2.15 5.17
C ASN A 20 10.12 -3.43 4.69
N LEU A 21 9.27 -3.30 3.67
CA LEU A 21 8.51 -4.42 3.12
C LEU A 21 8.82 -4.60 1.63
N VAL A 22 9.07 -5.85 1.25
CA VAL A 22 9.13 -6.28 -0.16
C VAL A 22 7.88 -7.10 -0.44
N VAL A 23 7.10 -6.69 -1.44
CA VAL A 23 5.88 -7.40 -1.86
C VAL A 23 6.11 -8.03 -3.22
N THR A 24 6.04 -9.36 -3.27
CA THR A 24 6.08 -10.12 -4.52
C THR A 24 4.66 -10.45 -4.95
N ALA A 25 4.26 -10.01 -6.15
CA ALA A 25 2.92 -10.26 -6.66
C ALA A 25 2.89 -10.32 -8.19
N GLY A 26 2.17 -11.31 -8.74
CA GLY A 26 2.02 -11.49 -10.19
C GLY A 26 1.25 -10.36 -10.89
N ALA A 27 1.12 -10.44 -12.22
CA ALA A 27 0.25 -9.53 -12.98
C ALA A 27 -1.21 -9.65 -12.54
N GLY A 28 -1.96 -8.54 -12.55
CA GLY A 28 -3.40 -8.54 -12.21
C GLY A 28 -3.76 -8.76 -10.73
N THR A 29 -2.79 -8.90 -9.83
CA THR A 29 -3.01 -9.20 -8.40
C THR A 29 -3.38 -7.99 -7.52
N GLY A 30 -3.60 -6.82 -8.12
CA GLY A 30 -3.99 -5.60 -7.40
C GLY A 30 -2.83 -4.84 -6.72
N LYS A 31 -1.61 -4.87 -7.30
CA LYS A 31 -0.45 -4.12 -6.76
C LYS A 31 -0.73 -2.63 -6.57
N THR A 32 -1.35 -1.99 -7.56
CA THR A 32 -1.71 -0.57 -7.49
C THR A 32 -2.75 -0.33 -6.40
N THR A 33 -3.76 -1.20 -6.28
CA THR A 33 -4.75 -1.14 -5.19
C THR A 33 -4.07 -1.22 -3.83
N LEU A 34 -3.14 -2.16 -3.64
CA LEU A 34 -2.38 -2.29 -2.39
C LEU A 34 -1.54 -1.03 -2.08
N LEU A 35 -0.91 -0.43 -3.10
CA LEU A 35 -0.18 0.83 -2.92
C LEU A 35 -1.12 1.98 -2.52
N VAL A 36 -2.29 2.08 -3.14
CA VAL A 36 -3.31 3.08 -2.78
C VAL A 36 -3.79 2.87 -1.34
N ASP A 37 -4.11 1.64 -0.94
CA ASP A 37 -4.52 1.31 0.41
C ASP A 37 -3.45 1.68 1.45
N ARG A 38 -2.17 1.44 1.11
CA ARG A 38 -1.04 1.86 1.95
C ARG A 38 -0.93 3.38 2.07
N LEU A 39 -1.06 4.11 0.97
CA LEU A 39 -1.04 5.57 0.98
C LEU A 39 -2.20 6.12 1.83
N LEU A 40 -3.41 5.59 1.64
CA LEU A 40 -4.57 5.96 2.45
C LEU A 40 -4.35 5.67 3.93
N HIS A 41 -3.77 4.52 4.27
CA HIS A 41 -3.41 4.21 5.65
C HIS A 41 -2.45 5.26 6.24
N LEU A 42 -1.39 5.63 5.53
CA LEU A 42 -0.42 6.63 6.00
C LEU A 42 -1.03 8.03 6.15
N LEU A 43 -1.90 8.43 5.22
CA LEU A 43 -2.56 9.74 5.24
C LEU A 43 -3.65 9.85 6.30
N LEU A 44 -4.30 8.74 6.66
CA LEU A 44 -5.50 8.73 7.52
C LEU A 44 -5.28 8.06 8.89
N ARG A 45 -4.10 7.48 9.15
CA ARG A 45 -3.78 6.87 10.44
C ARG A 45 -3.87 7.91 11.56
N GLN A 46 -4.29 7.45 12.73
CA GLN A 46 -4.33 8.25 13.95
C GLN A 46 -3.42 7.61 15.01
N PRO A 47 -2.83 8.41 15.92
CA PRO A 47 -2.97 9.87 16.07
C PRO A 47 -2.09 10.70 15.11
N ASP A 48 -1.23 10.06 14.33
CA ASP A 48 -0.14 10.71 13.59
C ASP A 48 -0.26 10.51 12.06
N PRO A 49 -1.18 11.22 11.37
CA PRO A 49 -1.30 11.14 9.91
C PRO A 49 -0.11 11.83 9.24
N LEU A 50 0.40 11.27 8.15
CA LEU A 50 1.40 11.94 7.31
C LEU A 50 0.72 12.91 6.34
N ALA A 51 1.36 14.05 6.10
CA ALA A 51 0.99 14.94 5.01
C ALA A 51 1.45 14.34 3.66
N VAL A 52 0.73 14.67 2.58
CA VAL A 52 1.05 14.18 1.23
C VAL A 52 2.49 14.50 0.83
N GLY A 53 2.99 15.69 1.20
CA GLY A 53 4.37 16.12 0.89
C GLY A 53 5.46 15.33 1.62
N GLU A 54 5.12 14.51 2.61
CA GLU A 54 6.06 13.67 3.36
C GLU A 54 6.20 12.27 2.75
N ILE A 55 5.43 11.96 1.69
CA ILE A 55 5.40 10.65 1.06
C ILE A 55 5.89 10.77 -0.39
N VAL A 56 6.88 9.94 -0.75
CA VAL A 56 7.34 9.77 -2.13
C VAL A 56 6.88 8.42 -2.67
N ALA A 57 6.06 8.44 -3.71
CA ALA A 57 5.67 7.26 -4.47
C ALA A 57 6.34 7.30 -5.85
N LEU A 58 7.07 6.24 -6.19
CA LEU A 58 7.80 6.13 -7.46
C LEU A 58 7.20 5.01 -8.30
N THR A 59 6.96 5.30 -9.58
CA THR A 59 6.50 4.34 -10.57
C THR A 59 7.40 4.37 -11.80
N PHE A 60 7.42 3.30 -12.57
CA PHE A 60 8.24 3.22 -13.78
C PHE A 60 7.67 4.04 -14.95
N THR A 61 6.35 4.26 -14.99
CA THR A 61 5.69 4.96 -16.09
C THR A 61 4.69 5.97 -15.56
N ASN A 62 4.57 7.13 -16.23
CA ASN A 62 3.57 8.16 -15.90
C ASN A 62 2.12 7.63 -15.92
N LYS A 63 1.79 6.61 -16.73
CA LYS A 63 0.43 6.03 -16.75
C LYS A 63 0.07 5.29 -15.45
N ALA A 64 1.07 4.90 -14.67
CA ALA A 64 0.88 4.20 -13.40
C ALA A 64 0.91 5.16 -12.19
N ALA A 65 1.34 6.41 -12.41
CA ALA A 65 1.25 7.51 -11.45
C ALA A 65 -0.09 8.24 -11.62
#